data_AF-A0A6H5G3V2-F1
#
_entry.id   AF-A0A6H5G3V2-F1
#
_cell.length_a   1.000
_cell.length_b   1.000
_cell.length_c   1.000
_cell.angle_alpha   90.00
_cell.angle_beta   90.00
_cell.angle_gamma   90.00
#
_symmetry.space_group_name_H-M   'P 1'
#
loop_
_entity.id
_entity.type
_entity.pdbx_description
1 polymer ?
#
loop_
_entity_poly.entity_id
_entity_poly.type
_entity_poly.pdbx_seq_one_letter_code
_entity_poly.pdbx_strand_id
1 'polypeptide(L)' 'NLMLHRHPNILKYVASWNSGNHLFLATEEVTPLVNVISKQTPLQICIGLQCILKAIHFLH' A
#
# COMPACT_ATOMS: atom_id res chain seq x y z
N ASN A 1 9.75 -8.28 7.85
CA ASN A 1 9.10 -9.54 7.45
C ASN A 1 7.71 -9.19 6.91
N LEU A 2 7.56 -8.98 5.60
CA LEU A 2 6.32 -8.46 4.99
C LEU A 2 5.10 -9.36 5.25
N MET A 3 5.35 -10.63 5.56
CA MET A 3 4.33 -11.62 5.90
C MET A 3 3.66 -11.39 7.26
N LEU A 4 4.28 -10.62 8.16
CA LEU A 4 3.82 -10.45 9.55
C LEU A 4 2.93 -9.21 9.76
N HIS A 5 3.01 -8.22 8.87
CA HIS A 5 2.30 -6.95 9.05
C HIS A 5 0.93 -7.01 8.35
N ARG A 6 -0.13 -7.23 9.13
CA ARG A 6 -1.52 -7.13 8.66
C ARG A 6 -2.16 -5.88 9.24
N HIS A 7 -2.44 -4.91 8.37
CA HIS A 7 -3.11 -3.67 8.75
C HIS A 7 -3.99 -3.20 7.57
N PRO A 8 -5.21 -2.68 7.80
CA PRO A 8 -6.13 -2.31 6.72
C PRO A 8 -5.61 -1.21 5.77
N ASN A 9 -4.63 -0.42 6.21
CA ASN A 9 -4.01 0.63 5.40
C ASN A 9 -2.58 0.30 4.94
N ILE A 10 -2.17 -0.97 5.00
CA ILE A 10 -0.88 -1.45 4.48
C ILE A 10 -1.17 -2.49 3.40
N LEU A 11 -0.52 -2.33 2.26
CA LEU A 11 -0.69 -3.21 1.10
C LEU A 11 -0.44 -4.67 1.49
N LYS A 12 -1.44 -5.52 1.27
CA LYS A 12 -1.39 -6.93 1.61
C LYS A 12 -0.43 -7.68 0.70
N TYR A 13 0.59 -8.29 1.30
CA TYR A 13 1.42 -9.30 0.65
C TYR A 13 0.59 -10.55 0.32
N VAL A 14 0.72 -11.05 -0.91
CA VAL A 14 0.10 -12.32 -1.35
C VAL A 14 1.19 -13.38 -1.57
N ALA A 15 2.16 -13.10 -2.44
CA ALA A 15 3.24 -14.03 -2.77
C ALA A 15 4.44 -13.28 -3.36
N SER A 16 5.60 -13.93 -3.40
CA SER A 16 6.75 -13.49 -4.17
C SER A 16 7.43 -14.71 -4.78
N TRP A 17 7.96 -14.57 -5.98
CA TRP A 17 8.66 -15.65 -6.68
C TRP A 17 9.77 -15.09 -7.54
N ASN A 18 10.75 -15.92 -7.84
CA ASN A 18 11.76 -15.63 -8.84
C ASN A 18 11.34 -16.24 -10.18
N SER A 19 11.54 -15.50 -11.27
CA SER A 19 11.44 -16.05 -12.62
C SER A 19 12.58 -15.48 -13.45
N GLY A 20 13.53 -16.36 -13.80
CA GLY A 20 14.82 -15.97 -14.38
C GLY A 20 15.61 -15.09 -13.40
N ASN A 21 16.06 -13.93 -13.89
CA ASN A 21 16.79 -12.94 -13.10
C ASN A 21 15.88 -11.86 -12.47
N HIS A 22 14.56 -12.08 -12.47
CA HIS A 22 13.59 -11.13 -11.93
C HIS A 22 12.94 -11.69 -10.66
N LEU A 23 12.78 -10.80 -9.68
CA LEU A 23 11.96 -11.03 -8.48
C LEU A 23 10.59 -10.39 -8.70
N PHE A 24 9.54 -11.17 -8.54
CA PHE A 24 8.16 -10.73 -8.64
C PHE A 24 7.52 -10.70 -7.26
N LEU A 25 6.63 -9.72 -7.06
CA LEU A 25 5.85 -9.53 -5.85
C LEU A 25 4.37 -9.40 -6.23
N ALA A 26 3.55 -10.35 -5.79
CA ALA A 26 2.10 -10.24 -5.84
C ALA A 26 1.58 -9.64 -4.53
N THR A 27 0.70 -8.66 -4.70
CA THR A 27 -0.07 -8.02 -3.63
C THR A 27 -1.55 -8.07 -3.98
N GLU A 28 -2.40 -7.56 -3.10
CA GLU A 28 -3.73 -7.14 -3.55
C GLU A 28 -3.65 -6.08 -4.65
N GLU A 29 -4.70 -5.98 -5.46
CA GLU A 29 -4.79 -5.03 -6.56
C GLU A 29 -4.92 -3.60 -6.02
N VAL A 30 -4.07 -2.70 -6.51
CA VAL A 30 -4.09 -1.28 -6.15
C VAL A 30 -3.70 -0.39 -7.31
N THR A 31 -4.10 0.87 -7.24
CA THR A 31 -3.65 1.92 -8.16
C THR A 31 -2.63 2.84 -7.46
N PRO A 32 -1.48 3.15 -8.08
CA PRO A 32 -0.51 4.09 -7.51
C PRO A 32 -1.13 5.46 -7.23
N LEU A 33 -0.81 6.05 -6.07
CA LEU A 33 -1.38 7.34 -5.63
C LEU A 33 -1.16 8.46 -6.67
N VAL A 34 0.01 8.48 -7.31
CA VAL A 34 0.36 9.46 -8.36
C VAL A 34 -0.63 9.46 -9.52
N ASN A 35 -1.26 8.33 -9.84
CA ASN A 35 -2.21 8.22 -10.94
C ASN A 35 -3.60 8.80 -10.60
N VAL A 36 -3.90 9.00 -9.31
CA VAL A 36 -5.24 9.38 -8.84
C VAL A 36 -5.28 10.66 -8.03
N ILE A 37 -4.15 11.11 -7.44
CA ILE A 37 -4.09 12.24 -6.51
C ILE A 37 -4.62 13.55 -7.12
N SER A 38 -4.35 13.80 -8.40
CA SER A 38 -4.79 15.02 -9.10
C SER A 38 -6.31 15.10 -9.29
N LYS A 39 -7.02 13.99 -9.12
CA LYS A 39 -8.49 13.89 -9.26
C LYS A 39 -9.20 13.93 -7.91
N GLN A 40 -8.47 14.04 -6.80
CA GLN A 40 -9.03 14.00 -5.45
C GLN A 40 -9.30 15.42 -4.93
N THR A 41 -10.40 15.56 -4.18
CA THR A 41 -10.71 16.79 -3.46
C THR A 41 -9.81 16.93 -2.22
N PRO A 42 -9.65 18.15 -1.65
CA PRO A 42 -8.90 18.34 -0.42
C PRO A 42 -9.37 17.44 0.73
N LEU A 43 -10.69 17.20 0.86
CA LEU A 43 -11.24 16.32 1.89
C LEU A 43 -10.82 14.85 1.69
N GLN A 44 -10.85 14.35 0.45
CA GLN A 44 -10.39 13.00 0.13
C GLN A 44 -8.89 12.82 0.43
N ILE A 45 -8.09 13.85 0.15
CA ILE A 45 -6.66 13.88 0.50
C ILE A 45 -6.49 13.79 2.03
N CYS A 46 -7.23 14.58 2.80
CA CYS A 46 -7.18 14.52 4.27
C CYS A 46 -7.55 13.13 4.82
N ILE A 47 -8.58 12.48 4.26
CA ILE A 47 -8.96 11.11 4.63
C ILE A 47 -7.82 10.13 4.30
N GLY A 48 -7.20 10.25 3.12
CA GLY A 48 -6.05 9.45 2.73
C GLY A 48 -4.85 9.61 3.68
N LEU A 49 -4.55 10.86 4.07
CA LEU A 49 -3.49 11.16 5.04
C LEU A 49 -3.77 10.52 6.41
N GLN A 50 -5.02 10.54 6.89
CA GLN A 50 -5.42 9.85 8.11
C GLN A 50 -5.19 8.32 8.01
N CYS A 51 -5.43 7.73 6.85
CA CYS A 51 -5.15 6.32 6.61
C CYS A 51 -3.64 6.01 6.66
N ILE A 52 -2.83 6.87 6.04
CA ILE A 52 -1.36 6.78 6.07
C ILE A 52 -0.84 6.90 7.52
N LEU A 53 -1.34 7.87 8.30
CA LEU A 53 -0.94 8.04 9.70
C LEU A 53 -1.23 6.79 10.54
N LYS A 54 -2.40 6.16 10.37
CA LYS A 54 -2.73 4.90 11.05
C LYS A 54 -1.75 3.78 10.68
N ALA A 55 -1.38 3.67 9.40
CA ALA A 55 -0.41 2.67 8.94
C ALA A 55 0.98 2.91 9.54
N ILE A 56 1.45 4.16 9.54
CA ILE A 56 2.74 4.52 10.11
C ILE A 56 2.75 4.27 11.62
N HIS A 57 1.68 4.62 12.32
CA HIS A 57 1.54 4.35 13.76
C HIS A 57 1.61 2.86 14.07
N PHE A 58 1.03 2.00 13.24
CA PHE A 58 1.13 0.54 13.40
C PHE A 58 2.56 0.00 13.14
N LEU A 59 3.37 0.68 12.34
CA LEU A 59 4.73 0.26 12.01
C LEU A 59 5.79 0.73 13.01
N HIS A 60 5.47 1.71 13.85
CA HIS A 60 6.34 2.22 14.91
C HIS A 60 6.37 1.26 16.10
#